data_AF-Q0I3C9-F1
#
_entry.id   AF-Q0I3C9-F1
#
_cell.length_a   1.000
_cell.length_b   1.000
_cell.length_c   1.000
_cell.angle_alpha   90.00
_cell.angle_beta   90.00
_cell.angle_gamma   90.00
#
_symmetry.space_group_name_H-M   'P 1'
#
loop_
_entity.id
_entity.type
_entity.pdbx_description
1 polymer ?
#
loop_
_entity_poly.entity_id
_entity_poly.type
_entity_poly.pdbx_seq_one_letter_code
_entity_poly.pdbx_strand_id
1 'polypeptide(L)'
;MAYRYDPDLEFLAECSDEDLEDLVYCLTHDKDGTVRFTEELLSSDKYKRYAPQHSKYWEEIAAEIQCFGANTFATLLRGGEGILYKEVLTDVCDKMKVNYNSNSSVERIEQNLLSKILEDALEKMDPNEIKELATALGLKNTGNITKQVLLGSFQAIFIKGGFKSYQLTLIVVNAVIKALIGRGLSFAGNAALTRTMSILAGPIGWVITGLWTAIDIAGPAFRVTIPAVIQIAALRQKVLYANIADQIEFSN
;
A
#
# COMPACT_ATOMS: atom_id res chain seq x y z
N MET A 1 0.21 15.18 17.79
CA MET A 1 0.91 15.21 16.49
C MET A 1 0.95 16.60 15.86
N ALA A 2 2.05 16.97 15.20
CA ALA A 2 2.14 18.12 14.30
C ALA A 2 2.62 17.62 12.94
N TYR A 3 1.92 17.99 11.86
CA TYR A 3 2.34 17.64 10.51
C TYR A 3 3.64 18.38 10.18
N ARG A 4 4.68 17.62 9.85
CA ARG A 4 5.92 18.18 9.30
C ARG A 4 5.75 18.25 7.80
N TYR A 5 5.87 19.44 7.23
CA TYR A 5 5.75 19.64 5.79
C TYR A 5 6.58 18.63 5.01
N ASP A 6 5.92 17.89 4.12
CA ASP A 6 6.53 16.81 3.35
C ASP A 6 5.89 16.76 1.96
N PRO A 7 6.61 17.21 0.92
CA PRO A 7 6.07 17.23 -0.45
C PRO A 7 5.74 15.83 -0.96
N ASP A 8 6.38 14.79 -0.42
CA ASP A 8 6.09 13.42 -0.81
C ASP A 8 4.71 12.95 -0.30
N LEU A 9 4.07 13.63 0.66
CA LEU A 9 2.75 13.27 1.18
C LEU A 9 1.62 14.21 0.75
N GLU A 10 1.90 15.33 0.08
CA GLU A 10 0.87 16.31 -0.32
C GLU A 10 -0.22 15.72 -1.23
N PHE A 11 0.12 14.72 -2.06
CA PHE A 11 -0.82 14.05 -2.95
C PHE A 11 -2.00 13.38 -2.20
N LEU A 12 -1.88 13.15 -0.89
CA LEU A 12 -3.00 12.67 -0.06
C LEU A 12 -4.19 13.64 -0.06
N ALA A 13 -3.96 14.94 -0.33
CA ALA A 13 -5.01 15.93 -0.51
C ALA A 13 -5.88 15.68 -1.77
N GLU A 14 -5.37 14.92 -2.74
CA GLU A 14 -6.08 14.54 -3.98
C GLU A 14 -6.91 13.24 -3.81
N CYS A 15 -6.74 12.53 -2.69
CA CYS A 15 -7.41 11.26 -2.43
C CYS A 15 -8.85 11.48 -1.91
N SER A 16 -9.79 10.62 -2.30
CA SER A 16 -11.16 10.69 -1.77
C SER A 16 -11.25 10.22 -0.31
N ASP A 17 -12.38 10.48 0.34
CA ASP A 17 -12.62 9.99 1.70
C ASP A 17 -12.49 8.45 1.76
N GLU A 18 -13.05 7.74 0.77
CA GLU A 18 -12.97 6.29 0.66
C GLU A 18 -11.55 5.77 0.40
N ASP A 19 -10.74 6.52 -0.36
CA ASP A 19 -9.36 6.15 -0.63
C ASP A 19 -8.49 6.16 0.64
N LEU A 20 -8.82 7.08 1.56
CA LEU A 20 -8.08 7.26 2.81
C LEU A 20 -8.60 6.37 3.96
N GLU A 21 -9.80 5.80 3.84
CA GLU A 21 -10.44 4.99 4.89
C GLU A 21 -9.52 3.87 5.40
N ASP A 22 -8.97 3.04 4.50
CA ASP A 22 -8.13 1.91 4.90
C ASP A 22 -6.76 2.34 5.43
N LEU A 23 -6.27 3.50 5.03
CA LEU A 23 -5.03 4.08 5.53
C LEU A 23 -5.25 4.57 6.96
N VAL A 24 -6.37 5.27 7.20
CA VAL A 24 -6.79 5.68 8.55
C VAL A 24 -7.02 4.47 9.43
N TYR A 25 -7.73 3.44 8.95
CA TYR A 25 -7.94 2.23 9.71
C TYR A 25 -6.63 1.51 10.04
N CYS A 26 -5.67 1.46 9.11
CA CYS A 26 -4.33 0.92 9.34
C CYS A 26 -3.61 1.59 10.51
N LEU A 27 -3.68 2.92 10.55
CA LEU A 27 -2.99 3.76 11.53
C LEU A 27 -3.66 3.68 12.91
N THR A 28 -4.97 3.42 12.96
CA THR A 28 -5.78 3.52 14.18
C THR A 28 -6.15 2.18 14.78
N HIS A 29 -6.20 1.09 13.99
CA HIS A 29 -6.68 -0.21 14.43
C HIS A 29 -5.72 -1.36 14.10
N ASP A 30 -5.74 -2.37 14.97
CA ASP A 30 -5.13 -3.67 14.72
C ASP A 30 -6.03 -4.58 13.89
N LYS A 31 -5.45 -5.70 13.41
CA LYS A 31 -6.14 -6.67 12.55
C LYS A 31 -7.39 -7.27 13.19
N ASP A 32 -7.46 -7.34 14.51
CA ASP A 32 -8.62 -7.82 15.27
C ASP A 32 -9.69 -6.73 15.49
N GLY A 33 -9.46 -5.52 15.01
CA GLY A 33 -10.36 -4.37 15.16
C GLY A 33 -10.21 -3.62 16.47
N THR A 34 -9.21 -3.94 17.30
CA THR A 34 -8.89 -3.15 18.50
C THR A 34 -8.17 -1.86 18.12
N VAL A 35 -8.40 -0.79 18.87
CA VAL A 35 -7.69 0.48 18.68
C VAL A 35 -6.23 0.31 19.09
N ARG A 36 -5.30 0.81 18.28
CA ARG A 36 -3.87 0.77 18.58
C ARG A 36 -3.57 1.64 19.79
N PHE A 37 -2.80 1.15 20.75
CA PHE A 37 -2.51 1.92 21.96
C PHE A 37 -1.63 3.16 21.70
N THR A 38 -0.82 3.13 20.64
CA THR A 38 0.18 4.17 20.34
C THR A 38 -0.28 5.17 19.29
N GLU A 39 -1.53 5.08 18.83
CA GLU A 39 -2.07 6.03 17.85
C GLU A 39 -2.53 7.33 18.54
N GLU A 40 -2.36 8.45 17.86
CA GLU A 40 -2.82 9.77 18.33
C GLU A 40 -3.96 10.34 17.46
N LEU A 41 -4.23 9.74 16.29
CA LEU A 41 -5.13 10.27 15.27
C LEU A 41 -6.59 10.32 15.74
N LEU A 42 -7.09 9.29 16.43
CA LEU A 42 -8.48 9.31 16.94
C LEU A 42 -8.70 10.39 18.00
N SER A 43 -7.61 10.84 18.65
CA SER A 43 -7.66 11.88 19.67
C SER A 43 -7.62 13.30 19.11
N SER A 44 -7.29 13.47 17.83
CA SER A 44 -7.18 14.80 17.22
C SER A 44 -8.53 15.49 17.06
N ASP A 45 -8.52 16.82 17.09
CA ASP A 45 -9.73 17.62 16.95
C ASP A 45 -10.30 17.57 15.53
N LYS A 46 -9.44 17.52 14.48
CA LYS A 46 -9.94 17.44 13.10
C LYS A 46 -10.54 16.06 12.81
N TYR A 47 -9.94 14.96 13.29
CA TYR A 47 -10.55 13.61 13.16
C TYR A 47 -11.94 13.59 13.80
N LYS A 48 -12.06 14.00 15.07
CA LYS A 48 -13.35 14.04 15.80
C LYS A 48 -14.41 14.90 15.12
N ARG A 49 -13.99 15.97 14.45
CA ARG A 49 -14.89 16.92 13.79
C ARG A 49 -15.33 16.47 12.40
N TYR A 50 -14.45 15.78 11.67
CA TYR A 50 -14.65 15.55 10.25
C TYR A 50 -14.82 14.10 9.87
N ALA A 51 -14.44 13.10 10.67
CA ALA A 51 -14.66 11.69 10.34
C ALA A 51 -16.14 11.39 10.06
N PRO A 52 -16.49 10.65 8.98
CA PRO A 52 -15.60 9.92 8.06
C PRO A 52 -15.10 10.72 6.83
N GLN A 53 -15.14 12.05 6.84
CA GLN A 53 -14.63 12.89 5.75
C GLN A 53 -13.09 13.04 5.80
N HIS A 54 -12.38 11.92 5.57
CA HIS A 54 -10.93 11.78 5.69
C HIS A 54 -10.10 12.82 4.93
N SER A 55 -10.57 13.25 3.75
CA SER A 55 -9.93 14.28 2.92
C SER A 55 -9.76 15.61 3.64
N LYS A 56 -10.61 15.93 4.62
CA LYS A 56 -10.54 17.20 5.38
C LYS A 56 -9.42 17.26 6.41
N TYR A 57 -8.77 16.14 6.70
CA TYR A 57 -7.71 16.06 7.71
C TYR A 57 -6.53 15.20 7.24
N TRP A 58 -6.28 15.13 5.94
CA TRP A 58 -5.16 14.39 5.35
C TRP A 58 -3.80 14.74 5.99
N GLU A 59 -3.61 15.99 6.44
CA GLU A 59 -2.39 16.40 7.16
C GLU A 59 -2.21 15.66 8.49
N GLU A 60 -3.29 15.35 9.22
CA GLU A 60 -3.21 14.56 10.46
C GLU A 60 -2.93 13.09 10.16
N ILE A 61 -3.46 12.57 9.05
CA ILE A 61 -3.11 11.24 8.55
C ILE A 61 -1.61 11.19 8.24
N ALA A 62 -1.09 12.20 7.53
CA ALA A 62 0.32 12.34 7.21
C ALA A 62 1.20 12.46 8.47
N ALA A 63 0.80 13.30 9.43
CA ALA A 63 1.50 13.46 10.70
C ALA A 63 1.60 12.14 11.47
N GLU A 64 0.51 11.37 11.50
CA GLU A 64 0.47 10.07 12.16
C GLU A 64 1.46 9.08 11.52
N ILE A 65 1.55 9.04 10.19
CA ILE A 65 2.55 8.23 9.46
C ILE A 65 3.98 8.63 9.85
N GLN A 66 4.26 9.93 9.88
CA GLN A 66 5.58 10.47 10.24
C GLN A 66 5.95 10.14 11.70
N CYS A 67 4.97 10.08 12.59
CA CYS A 67 5.14 9.71 14.00
C CYS A 67 5.38 8.22 14.21
N PHE A 68 4.68 7.34 13.47
CA PHE A 68 4.88 5.88 13.56
C PHE A 68 6.24 5.42 13.04
N GLY A 69 6.80 6.10 12.03
CA GLY A 69 8.15 5.84 11.55
C GLY A 69 9.25 6.33 12.48
N ALA A 70 8.96 7.34 13.30
CA ALA A 70 9.87 7.82 14.32
C ALA A 70 9.76 6.96 15.59
N ASN A 71 10.89 6.64 16.24
CA ASN A 71 10.83 6.08 17.59
C ASN A 71 10.01 7.03 18.48
N THR A 72 8.97 6.55 19.16
CA THR A 72 8.07 7.37 19.99
C THR A 72 8.83 8.33 20.92
N PHE A 73 9.97 7.88 21.46
CA PHE A 73 10.84 8.70 22.32
C PHE A 73 11.64 9.77 21.54
N ALA A 74 12.04 9.49 20.30
CA ALA A 74 12.68 10.46 19.42
C ALA A 74 11.68 11.51 18.89
N THR A 75 10.42 11.14 18.66
CA THR A 75 9.33 12.05 18.30
C THR A 75 9.05 13.06 19.42
N LEU A 76 9.02 12.58 20.67
CA LEU A 76 8.84 13.43 21.84
C LEU A 76 10.00 14.44 22.00
N LEU A 77 11.24 14.02 21.74
CA LEU A 77 12.42 14.90 21.77
C LEU A 77 12.45 15.92 20.62
N ARG A 78 11.69 15.70 19.54
CA ARG A 78 11.55 16.62 18.40
C ARG A 78 10.30 17.50 18.50
N GLY A 79 9.73 17.65 19.69
CA GLY A 79 8.55 18.50 19.89
C GLY A 79 7.26 17.95 19.26
N GLY A 80 7.20 16.64 19.01
CA GLY A 80 6.03 16.00 18.39
C GLY A 80 6.04 16.00 16.86
N GLU A 81 7.12 16.49 16.23
CA GLU A 81 7.34 16.36 14.78
C GLU A 81 7.95 14.99 14.44
N GLY A 82 7.32 14.30 13.49
CA GLY A 82 7.81 13.03 12.97
C GLY A 82 9.00 13.16 12.00
N ILE A 83 9.37 12.04 11.38
CA ILE A 83 10.38 12.00 10.32
C ILE A 83 9.74 12.18 8.93
N LEU A 84 10.54 12.49 7.91
CA LEU A 84 10.03 12.57 6.55
C LEU A 84 9.58 11.20 6.05
N TYR A 85 8.56 11.16 5.19
CA TYR A 85 8.02 9.94 4.60
C TYR A 85 9.08 9.11 3.90
N LYS A 86 10.03 9.77 3.21
CA LYS A 86 11.16 9.08 2.59
C LYS A 86 11.95 8.25 3.60
N GLU A 87 12.15 8.74 4.82
CA GLU A 87 12.84 7.98 5.88
C GLU A 87 11.99 6.77 6.33
N VAL A 88 10.68 6.97 6.54
CA VAL A 88 9.74 5.87 6.87
C VAL A 88 9.75 4.79 5.79
N LEU A 89 9.71 5.20 4.53
CA LEU A 89 9.74 4.33 3.35
C LEU A 89 11.05 3.54 3.27
N THR A 90 12.21 4.18 3.50
CA THR A 90 13.50 3.50 3.48
C THR A 90 13.64 2.50 4.63
N ASP A 91 13.15 2.84 5.83
CA ASP A 91 13.15 1.92 6.97
C ASP A 91 12.29 0.67 6.69
N VAL A 92 11.12 0.87 6.07
CA VAL A 92 10.27 -0.23 5.60
C VAL A 92 10.98 -1.06 4.53
N CYS A 93 11.63 -0.41 3.56
CA CYS A 93 12.38 -1.10 2.51
C CYS A 93 13.53 -1.95 3.07
N ASP A 94 14.30 -1.42 4.01
CA ASP A 94 15.40 -2.13 4.68
C ASP A 94 14.87 -3.33 5.46
N LYS A 95 13.77 -3.12 6.21
CA LYS A 95 13.10 -4.18 6.96
C LYS A 95 12.62 -5.32 6.06
N MET A 96 12.12 -4.97 4.88
CA MET A 96 11.62 -5.89 3.86
C MET A 96 12.71 -6.42 2.92
N LYS A 97 13.97 -6.00 3.11
CA LYS A 97 15.11 -6.38 2.26
C LYS A 97 14.85 -6.05 0.78
N VAL A 98 14.21 -4.91 0.52
CA VAL A 98 14.03 -4.36 -0.83
C VAL A 98 15.38 -3.88 -1.34
N ASN A 99 15.70 -4.14 -2.59
CA ASN A 99 16.86 -3.54 -3.25
C ASN A 99 16.46 -2.17 -3.84
N TYR A 100 17.04 -1.09 -3.32
CA TYR A 100 16.78 0.27 -3.79
C TYR A 100 18.03 1.15 -3.64
N ASN A 101 18.05 2.28 -4.36
CA ASN A 101 19.03 3.34 -4.17
C ASN A 101 18.36 4.48 -3.40
N SER A 102 18.85 4.80 -2.20
CA SER A 102 18.31 5.86 -1.32
C SER A 102 18.33 7.27 -1.93
N ASN A 103 19.18 7.50 -2.93
CA ASN A 103 19.23 8.75 -3.69
C ASN A 103 18.15 8.86 -4.78
N SER A 104 17.37 7.80 -5.01
CA SER A 104 16.27 7.82 -5.98
C SER A 104 15.10 8.67 -5.48
N SER A 105 14.17 9.02 -6.38
CA SER A 105 12.90 9.64 -5.98
C SER A 105 12.06 8.69 -5.13
N VAL A 106 11.13 9.25 -4.34
CA VAL A 106 10.24 8.45 -3.49
C VAL A 106 9.41 7.47 -4.32
N GLU A 107 8.86 7.91 -5.44
CA GLU A 107 8.06 7.07 -6.35
C GLU A 107 8.87 5.89 -6.88
N ARG A 108 10.17 6.10 -7.14
CA ARG A 108 11.05 5.02 -7.59
C ARG A 108 11.32 4.01 -6.48
N ILE A 109 11.46 4.46 -5.24
CA ILE A 109 11.65 3.57 -4.08
C ILE A 109 10.35 2.81 -3.79
N GLU A 110 9.19 3.47 -3.83
CA GLU A 110 7.86 2.85 -3.74
C GLU A 110 7.66 1.78 -4.82
N GLN A 111 8.07 2.05 -6.06
CA GLN A 111 8.04 1.04 -7.14
C GLN A 111 8.90 -0.19 -6.83
N ASN A 112 10.09 -0.01 -6.28
CA ASN A 112 10.95 -1.13 -5.89
C ASN A 112 10.32 -1.95 -4.75
N LEU A 113 9.70 -1.28 -3.78
CA LEU A 113 8.96 -1.93 -2.69
C LEU A 113 7.81 -2.78 -3.23
N LEU A 114 6.96 -2.21 -4.09
CA LEU A 114 5.83 -2.91 -4.70
C LEU A 114 6.28 -4.08 -5.58
N SER A 115 7.38 -3.90 -6.32
CA SER A 115 7.99 -4.96 -7.13
C SER A 115 8.46 -6.13 -6.25
N LYS A 116 9.14 -5.82 -5.13
CA LYS A 116 9.61 -6.83 -4.17
C LYS A 116 8.45 -7.63 -3.56
N ILE A 117 7.39 -6.95 -3.15
CA ILE A 117 6.17 -7.57 -2.62
C ILE A 117 5.58 -8.56 -3.62
N LEU A 118 5.50 -8.14 -4.88
CA LEU A 118 4.99 -8.99 -5.95
C LEU A 118 5.89 -10.20 -6.19
N GLU A 119 7.21 -10.01 -6.26
CA GLU A 119 8.18 -11.10 -6.43
C GLU A 119 8.05 -12.13 -5.31
N ASP A 120 8.04 -11.69 -4.05
CA ASP A 120 7.90 -12.57 -2.90
C ASP A 120 6.57 -13.34 -2.88
N ALA A 121 5.48 -12.68 -3.28
CA ALA A 121 4.17 -13.32 -3.39
C ALA A 121 4.18 -14.44 -4.44
N LEU A 122 4.73 -14.16 -5.62
CA LEU A 122 4.80 -15.12 -6.73
C LEU A 122 5.76 -16.28 -6.46
N GLU A 123 6.86 -16.02 -5.76
CA GLU A 123 7.81 -17.05 -5.34
C GLU A 123 7.20 -18.09 -4.41
N LYS A 124 6.15 -17.74 -3.67
CA LYS A 124 5.44 -18.70 -2.80
C LYS A 124 4.22 -19.36 -3.44
N MET A 125 3.74 -18.84 -4.56
CA MET A 125 2.62 -19.43 -5.29
C MET A 125 3.03 -20.71 -6.02
N ASP A 126 2.11 -21.68 -6.01
CA ASP A 126 2.19 -22.90 -6.79
C ASP A 126 1.67 -22.68 -8.24
N PRO A 127 1.90 -23.64 -9.17
CA PRO A 127 1.49 -23.47 -10.56
C PRO A 127 -0.01 -23.23 -10.80
N ASN A 128 -0.89 -23.75 -9.94
CA ASN A 128 -2.33 -23.54 -10.06
C ASN A 128 -2.70 -22.12 -9.62
N GLU A 129 -2.12 -21.64 -8.53
CA GLU A 129 -2.30 -20.27 -8.03
C GLU A 129 -1.78 -19.23 -9.02
N ILE A 130 -0.63 -19.50 -9.65
CA ILE A 130 -0.08 -18.70 -10.75
C ILE A 130 -1.08 -18.63 -11.92
N LYS A 131 -1.76 -19.73 -12.25
CA LYS A 131 -2.76 -19.78 -13.33
C LYS A 131 -4.04 -19.03 -12.97
N GLU A 132 -4.49 -19.12 -11.71
CA GLU A 132 -5.63 -18.38 -11.20
C GLU A 132 -5.36 -16.86 -11.22
N LEU A 133 -4.17 -16.42 -10.77
CA LEU A 133 -3.76 -15.01 -10.84
C LEU A 133 -3.69 -14.52 -12.28
N ALA A 134 -3.12 -15.32 -13.19
CA ALA A 134 -3.05 -14.98 -14.62
C ALA A 134 -4.45 -14.84 -15.26
N THR A 135 -5.39 -15.71 -14.88
CA THR A 135 -6.77 -15.67 -15.37
C THR A 135 -7.49 -14.41 -14.86
N ALA A 136 -7.30 -14.09 -13.58
CA ALA A 136 -7.82 -12.87 -12.98
C ALA A 136 -7.30 -11.58 -13.64
N LEU A 137 -6.04 -11.60 -14.08
CA LEU A 137 -5.41 -10.51 -14.83
C LEU A 137 -5.86 -10.43 -16.30
N GLY A 138 -6.75 -11.32 -16.74
CA GLY A 138 -7.29 -11.32 -18.10
C GLY A 138 -6.26 -11.76 -19.16
N LEU A 139 -5.23 -12.52 -18.77
CA LEU A 139 -4.26 -13.07 -19.72
C LEU A 139 -4.92 -14.16 -20.55
N LYS A 140 -5.05 -13.93 -21.87
CA LYS A 140 -5.88 -14.76 -22.77
C LYS A 140 -5.28 -16.13 -23.15
N ASN A 141 -4.10 -16.51 -22.65
CA ASN A 141 -3.42 -17.78 -22.97
C ASN A 141 -2.83 -18.46 -21.72
N THR A 142 -3.69 -18.96 -20.83
CA THR A 142 -3.28 -19.59 -19.54
C THR A 142 -2.87 -21.07 -19.64
N GLY A 143 -2.85 -21.65 -20.85
CA GLY A 143 -2.58 -23.08 -21.06
C GLY A 143 -1.13 -23.51 -20.78
N ASN A 144 -0.16 -22.61 -20.94
CA ASN A 144 1.29 -22.88 -20.77
C ASN A 144 2.00 -21.83 -19.89
N ILE A 145 1.27 -21.16 -19.00
CA ILE A 145 1.87 -20.16 -18.11
C ILE A 145 2.64 -20.90 -17.02
N THR A 146 3.97 -20.81 -17.08
CA THR A 146 4.85 -21.23 -15.99
C THR A 146 5.10 -20.06 -15.04
N LYS A 147 5.54 -20.37 -13.83
CA LYS A 147 5.98 -19.38 -12.85
C LYS A 147 7.02 -18.41 -13.41
N GLN A 148 7.97 -18.92 -14.21
CA GLN A 148 9.02 -18.13 -14.85
C GLN A 148 8.48 -17.21 -15.95
N VAL A 149 7.50 -17.68 -16.73
CA VAL A 149 6.83 -16.85 -17.73
C VAL A 149 6.06 -15.73 -17.04
N LEU A 150 5.35 -16.04 -15.95
CA LEU A 150 4.58 -15.04 -15.23
C LEU A 150 5.51 -14.02 -14.52
N LEU A 151 6.56 -14.48 -13.84
CA LEU A 151 7.60 -13.60 -13.27
C LEU A 151 8.25 -12.71 -14.33
N GLY A 152 8.64 -13.26 -15.49
CA GLY A 152 9.21 -12.48 -16.59
C GLY A 152 8.21 -11.51 -17.21
N SER A 153 6.93 -11.89 -17.29
CA SER A 153 5.84 -11.01 -17.72
C SER A 153 5.64 -9.85 -16.75
N PHE A 154 5.69 -10.14 -15.45
CA PHE A 154 5.54 -9.14 -14.40
C PHE A 154 6.72 -8.20 -14.30
N GLN A 155 7.94 -8.73 -14.33
CA GLN A 155 9.13 -7.91 -14.46
C GLN A 155 9.05 -7.05 -15.70
N ALA A 156 8.62 -7.58 -16.85
CA ALA A 156 8.42 -6.77 -18.05
C ALA A 156 7.31 -5.71 -17.90
N ILE A 157 6.23 -5.98 -17.18
CA ILE A 157 5.13 -5.03 -16.92
C ILE A 157 5.61 -3.89 -16.01
N PHE A 158 6.33 -4.20 -14.93
CA PHE A 158 6.89 -3.20 -14.00
C PHE A 158 8.07 -2.42 -14.61
N ILE A 159 8.90 -3.07 -15.43
CA ILE A 159 10.02 -2.42 -16.13
C ILE A 159 9.52 -1.49 -17.24
N LYS A 160 8.48 -1.90 -18.00
CA LYS A 160 7.96 -1.06 -19.10
C LYS A 160 7.12 0.11 -18.60
N GLY A 161 6.53 0.02 -17.41
CA GLY A 161 5.65 1.04 -16.85
C GLY A 161 4.35 1.20 -17.66
N GLY A 162 3.22 1.38 -16.99
CA GLY A 162 1.94 1.64 -17.67
C GLY A 162 0.71 1.16 -16.90
N PHE A 163 -0.48 1.51 -17.41
CA PHE A 163 -1.78 1.30 -16.75
C PHE A 163 -2.06 -0.16 -16.32
N LYS A 164 -1.54 -1.16 -17.05
CA LYS A 164 -1.68 -2.58 -16.65
C LYS A 164 -0.82 -2.96 -15.45
N SER A 165 0.32 -2.28 -15.24
CA SER A 165 1.17 -2.44 -14.05
C SER A 165 0.44 -1.96 -12.80
N TYR A 166 -0.34 -0.90 -12.93
CA TYR A 166 -1.18 -0.37 -11.86
C TYR A 166 -2.29 -1.34 -11.47
N GLN A 167 -3.06 -1.85 -12.44
CA GLN A 167 -4.15 -2.80 -12.15
C GLN A 167 -3.64 -4.00 -11.36
N LEU A 168 -2.51 -4.57 -11.79
CA LEU A 168 -1.85 -5.68 -11.11
C LEU A 168 -1.38 -5.31 -9.69
N THR A 169 -0.72 -4.15 -9.55
CA THR A 169 -0.27 -3.65 -8.25
C THR A 169 -1.43 -3.59 -7.28
N LEU A 170 -2.59 -3.06 -7.71
CA LEU A 170 -3.78 -3.02 -6.87
C LEU A 170 -4.27 -4.41 -6.45
N ILE A 171 -4.26 -5.41 -7.33
CA ILE A 171 -4.69 -6.77 -6.96
C ILE A 171 -3.85 -7.31 -5.82
N VAL A 172 -2.52 -7.22 -5.97
CA VAL A 172 -1.57 -7.81 -5.02
C VAL A 172 -1.50 -6.99 -3.74
N VAL A 173 -1.49 -5.66 -3.84
CA VAL A 173 -1.57 -4.78 -2.67
C VAL A 173 -2.86 -5.04 -1.90
N ASN A 174 -4.02 -5.16 -2.56
CA ASN A 174 -5.27 -5.48 -1.88
C ASN A 174 -5.21 -6.80 -1.11
N ALA A 175 -4.55 -7.82 -1.69
CA ALA A 175 -4.35 -9.08 -1.00
C ALA A 175 -3.44 -8.95 0.23
N VAL A 176 -2.35 -8.19 0.09
CA VAL A 176 -1.40 -7.93 1.17
C VAL A 176 -2.05 -7.12 2.28
N ILE A 177 -2.80 -6.06 1.94
CA ILE A 177 -3.48 -5.21 2.93
C ILE A 177 -4.55 -6.00 3.67
N LYS A 178 -5.35 -6.81 2.96
CA LYS A 178 -6.32 -7.71 3.62
C LYS A 178 -5.64 -8.70 4.57
N ALA A 179 -4.47 -9.22 4.20
CA ALA A 179 -3.70 -10.11 5.07
C ALA A 179 -3.20 -9.40 6.34
N LEU A 180 -2.73 -8.15 6.19
CA LEU A 180 -2.13 -7.36 7.27
C LEU A 180 -3.15 -6.74 8.22
N ILE A 181 -4.26 -6.25 7.66
CA ILE A 181 -5.21 -5.38 8.38
C ILE A 181 -6.57 -6.06 8.58
N GLY A 182 -6.81 -7.19 7.89
CA GLY A 182 -8.11 -7.89 7.92
C GLY A 182 -9.19 -7.21 7.08
N ARG A 183 -8.91 -6.04 6.50
CA ARG A 183 -9.73 -5.28 5.55
C ARG A 183 -8.95 -5.07 4.25
N GLY A 184 -9.58 -5.22 3.09
CA GLY A 184 -8.97 -4.93 1.79
C GLY A 184 -9.30 -3.51 1.36
N LEU A 185 -8.52 -2.90 0.45
CA LEU A 185 -8.70 -1.49 0.10
C LEU A 185 -10.05 -1.23 -0.58
N SER A 186 -10.75 -0.25 -0.07
CA SER A 186 -12.08 0.21 -0.45
C SER A 186 -11.99 1.33 -1.50
N PHE A 187 -11.24 1.10 -2.57
CA PHE A 187 -11.18 2.06 -3.67
C PHE A 187 -12.54 2.24 -4.34
N ALA A 188 -13.11 3.45 -4.29
CA ALA A 188 -14.31 3.79 -5.00
C ALA A 188 -14.08 3.72 -6.53
N GLY A 189 -14.96 3.01 -7.26
CA GLY A 189 -15.16 3.24 -8.70
C GLY A 189 -14.75 2.17 -9.72
N ASN A 190 -14.30 0.96 -9.36
CA ASN A 190 -13.91 -0.04 -10.38
C ASN A 190 -14.63 -1.39 -10.26
N ALA A 191 -15.36 -1.79 -11.31
CA ALA A 191 -15.96 -3.13 -11.47
C ALA A 191 -14.91 -4.28 -11.50
N ALA A 192 -13.63 -3.94 -11.72
CA ALA A 192 -12.50 -4.86 -11.55
C ALA A 192 -12.29 -5.29 -10.07
N LEU A 193 -12.79 -4.49 -9.11
CA LEU A 193 -12.67 -4.75 -7.67
C LEU A 193 -13.52 -5.95 -7.22
N THR A 194 -14.66 -6.20 -7.87
CA THR A 194 -15.56 -7.31 -7.50
C THR A 194 -14.99 -8.69 -7.87
N ARG A 195 -14.24 -8.79 -8.98
CA ARG A 195 -13.54 -10.03 -9.38
C ARG A 195 -12.26 -10.28 -8.58
N THR A 196 -11.64 -9.23 -8.07
CA THR A 196 -10.45 -9.34 -7.22
C THR A 196 -10.79 -9.85 -5.83
N MET A 197 -11.95 -9.50 -5.27
CA MET A 197 -12.40 -10.02 -3.97
C MET A 197 -12.51 -11.57 -3.92
N SER A 198 -12.89 -12.24 -5.02
CA SER A 198 -12.91 -13.71 -5.06
C SER A 198 -11.52 -14.36 -5.00
N ILE A 199 -10.48 -13.67 -5.49
CA ILE A 199 -9.08 -14.13 -5.41
C ILE A 199 -8.59 -14.06 -3.95
N LEU A 200 -9.02 -13.03 -3.23
CA LEU A 200 -8.67 -12.80 -1.82
C LEU A 200 -9.36 -13.75 -0.84
N ALA A 201 -10.30 -14.56 -1.31
CA ALA A 201 -10.96 -15.61 -0.53
C ALA A 201 -10.48 -17.03 -0.93
N GLY A 202 -9.65 -17.13 -1.97
CA GLY A 202 -9.09 -18.39 -2.49
C GLY A 202 -7.62 -18.62 -2.11
N PRO A 203 -7.00 -19.71 -2.59
CA PRO A 203 -5.64 -20.14 -2.22
C PRO A 203 -4.57 -19.04 -2.35
N ILE A 204 -4.68 -18.19 -3.38
CA ILE A 204 -3.81 -17.01 -3.60
C ILE A 204 -3.80 -16.08 -2.38
N GLY A 205 -4.97 -15.80 -1.80
CA GLY A 205 -5.09 -14.98 -0.59
C GLY A 205 -4.39 -15.61 0.62
N TRP A 206 -4.40 -16.94 0.73
CA TRP A 206 -3.73 -17.67 1.81
C TRP A 206 -2.21 -17.67 1.66
N VAL A 207 -1.67 -17.79 0.44
CA VAL A 207 -0.23 -17.70 0.19
C VAL A 207 0.31 -16.30 0.50
N ILE A 208 -0.41 -15.26 0.08
CA ILE A 208 -0.06 -13.87 0.39
C ILE A 208 -0.19 -13.61 1.90
N THR A 209 -1.21 -14.16 2.55
CA THR A 209 -1.36 -14.07 4.01
C THR A 209 -0.22 -14.78 4.75
N GLY A 210 0.17 -15.97 4.31
CA GLY A 210 1.27 -16.75 4.91
C GLY A 210 2.66 -16.14 4.65
N LEU A 211 2.83 -15.30 3.63
CA LEU A 211 4.07 -14.56 3.40
C LEU A 211 4.32 -13.52 4.49
N TRP A 212 3.25 -12.91 5.01
CA TRP A 212 3.33 -11.74 5.87
C TRP A 212 2.96 -11.98 7.34
N THR A 213 2.66 -13.22 7.74
CA THR A 213 2.59 -13.61 9.17
C THR A 213 3.91 -13.39 9.92
N ALA A 214 5.04 -13.30 9.21
CA ALA A 214 6.33 -12.97 9.81
C ALA A 214 6.46 -11.49 10.23
N ILE A 215 5.62 -10.57 9.70
CA ILE A 215 5.57 -9.17 10.19
C ILE A 215 5.08 -9.11 11.63
N ASP A 216 4.24 -10.06 12.04
CA ASP A 216 3.74 -10.10 13.41
C ASP A 216 4.89 -10.30 14.42
N ILE A 217 6.11 -10.63 13.97
CA ILE A 217 7.34 -10.72 14.79
C ILE A 217 8.16 -9.42 14.76
N ALA A 218 7.88 -8.51 13.82
CA ALA A 218 8.49 -7.19 13.77
C ALA A 218 7.98 -6.30 14.92
N GLY A 219 8.81 -5.34 15.35
CA GLY A 219 8.48 -4.43 16.45
C GLY A 219 7.18 -3.63 16.19
N PRO A 220 6.51 -3.12 17.23
CA PRO A 220 5.20 -2.49 17.13
C PRO A 220 5.07 -1.44 16.01
N ALA A 221 6.10 -0.62 15.79
CA ALA A 221 6.13 0.37 14.72
C ALA A 221 5.98 -0.25 13.31
N PHE A 222 6.69 -1.34 13.01
CA PHE A 222 6.66 -1.98 11.69
C PHE A 222 5.35 -2.71 11.37
N ARG A 223 4.57 -3.08 12.38
CA ARG A 223 3.21 -3.61 12.18
C ARG A 223 2.25 -2.54 11.63
N VAL A 224 2.60 -1.26 11.79
CA VAL A 224 1.84 -0.12 11.29
C VAL A 224 2.48 0.48 10.04
N THR A 225 3.80 0.74 10.08
CA THR A 225 4.48 1.46 8.99
C THR A 225 4.56 0.66 7.71
N ILE A 226 4.73 -0.67 7.77
CA ILE A 226 4.75 -1.50 6.55
C ILE A 226 3.41 -1.42 5.81
N PRO A 227 2.26 -1.75 6.42
CA PRO A 227 0.98 -1.64 5.73
C PRO A 227 0.70 -0.19 5.30
N ALA A 228 0.97 0.82 6.13
CA ALA A 228 0.76 2.22 5.78
C ALA A 228 1.57 2.65 4.54
N VAL A 229 2.86 2.33 4.48
CA VAL A 229 3.73 2.65 3.34
C VAL A 229 3.27 1.94 2.06
N ILE A 230 2.83 0.69 2.16
CA ILE A 230 2.26 -0.04 1.01
C ILE A 230 0.99 0.64 0.49
N GLN A 231 0.13 1.10 1.38
CA GLN A 231 -1.08 1.84 1.00
C GLN A 231 -0.75 3.18 0.34
N ILE A 232 0.18 3.95 0.89
CA ILE A 232 0.63 5.22 0.33
C ILE A 232 1.19 5.02 -1.08
N ALA A 233 2.03 4.00 -1.29
CA ALA A 233 2.56 3.66 -2.61
C ALA A 233 1.45 3.30 -3.62
N ALA A 234 0.41 2.59 -3.18
CA ALA A 234 -0.73 2.25 -4.04
C ALA A 234 -1.63 3.46 -4.34
N LEU A 235 -1.90 4.30 -3.34
CA LEU A 235 -2.63 5.55 -3.49
C LEU A 235 -1.92 6.50 -4.45
N ARG A 236 -0.59 6.63 -4.34
CA ARG A 236 0.17 7.46 -5.26
C ARG A 236 0.06 6.96 -6.69
N GLN A 237 0.16 5.65 -6.91
CA GLN A 237 -0.10 5.10 -8.25
C GLN A 237 -1.52 5.42 -8.71
N LYS A 238 -2.54 5.29 -7.84
CA LYS A 238 -3.92 5.64 -8.20
C LYS A 238 -4.02 7.07 -8.70
N VAL A 239 -3.51 8.04 -7.94
CA VAL A 239 -3.55 9.46 -8.29
C VAL A 239 -2.79 9.71 -9.60
N LEU A 240 -1.58 9.16 -9.75
CA LEU A 240 -0.79 9.30 -10.98
C LEU A 240 -1.52 8.76 -12.21
N TYR A 241 -2.16 7.59 -12.12
CA TYR A 241 -2.84 6.97 -13.26
C TYR A 241 -4.26 7.49 -13.51
N ALA A 242 -4.96 8.01 -12.49
CA ALA A 242 -6.19 8.77 -12.67
C ALA A 242 -5.90 10.02 -13.49
N ASN A 243 -4.86 10.78 -13.11
CA ASN A 243 -4.42 11.96 -13.83
C ASN A 243 -3.99 11.65 -15.28
N ILE A 244 -3.39 10.48 -15.54
CA ILE A 244 -3.05 10.03 -16.90
C ILE A 244 -4.30 9.64 -17.70
N ALA A 245 -5.26 8.95 -17.09
CA ALA A 245 -6.52 8.57 -17.75
C ALA A 245 -7.31 9.83 -18.16
N ASP A 246 -7.39 10.82 -17.27
CA ASP A 246 -8.08 12.09 -17.53
C ASP A 246 -7.37 12.90 -18.63
N GLN A 247 -6.03 12.86 -18.71
CA GLN A 247 -5.27 13.52 -19.79
C GLN A 247 -5.45 12.86 -21.16
N ILE A 248 -5.73 11.55 -21.20
CA ILE A 248 -5.98 10.80 -22.45
C ILE A 248 -7.40 11.07 -22.98
N GLU A 249 -8.38 11.34 -22.10
CA GLU A 249 -9.76 11.64 -22.50
C GLU A 249 -9.94 13.00 -23.21
N PHE A 250 -8.95 13.90 -23.17
CA PHE A 250 -8.98 15.18 -23.89
C PHE A 250 -8.39 15.16 -25.32
N SER A 251 -8.22 13.99 -25.93
CA SER A 251 -7.72 13.87 -27.31
C SER A 251 -8.73 13.29 -28.31
N ASN A 252 -10.02 13.63 -28.19
CA ASN A 252 -11.03 13.40 -29.24
C ASN A 252 -11.67 14.72 -29.70
#